data_AF-M0GKH7-F1
#
_entry.id   AF-M0GKH7-F1
#
_cell.length_a   1.000
_cell.length_b   1.000
_cell.length_c   1.000
_cell.angle_alpha   90.00
_cell.angle_beta   90.00
_cell.angle_gamma   90.00
#
_symmetry.space_group_name_H-M   'P 1'
#
loop_
_entity.id
_entity.type
_entity.pdbx_description
1 polymer ?
#
loop_
_entity_poly.entity_id
_entity_poly.type
_entity_poly.pdbx_seq_one_letter_code
_entity_poly.pdbx_strand_id
1 'polypeptide(L)' 'MLTWHHDTHHQGYVNGWNAAEETLAENRDAGEFGSSAGALRNVTHNGSGHILHDLFWQNMSPEGGDEPSGALA' A
#
# COMPACT_ATOMS: atom_id res chain seq x y z
N MET A 1 -10.66 16.42 1.93
CA MET A 1 -9.94 15.61 0.93
C MET A 1 -8.91 14.70 1.58
N LEU A 2 -7.98 15.22 2.40
CA LEU A 2 -6.96 14.39 3.08
C LEU A 2 -7.56 13.30 4.01
N THR A 3 -8.59 13.62 4.80
CA THR A 3 -9.27 12.62 5.65
C THR A 3 -9.81 11.45 4.84
N TRP A 4 -10.44 11.70 3.69
CA TRP A 4 -10.95 10.63 2.84
C TRP A 4 -9.82 9.85 2.16
N HIS A 5 -8.77 10.56 1.71
CA HIS A 5 -7.59 9.95 1.11
C HIS A 5 -6.88 9.00 2.11
N HIS A 6 -6.78 9.40 3.37
CA HIS A 6 -6.23 8.54 4.42
C HIS A 6 -7.23 7.44 4.84
N ASP A 7 -8.38 7.81 5.37
CA ASP A 7 -9.29 6.88 6.06
C ASP A 7 -10.01 5.94 5.10
N THR A 8 -10.14 6.29 3.82
CA THR A 8 -10.79 5.45 2.81
C THR A 8 -9.81 4.91 1.79
N HIS A 9 -9.06 5.77 1.10
CA HIS A 9 -8.22 5.30 -0.01
C HIS A 9 -7.01 4.50 0.47
N HIS A 10 -6.25 5.03 1.44
CA HIS A 10 -5.11 4.31 2.02
C HIS A 10 -5.57 3.04 2.75
N GLN A 11 -6.65 3.11 3.54
CA GLN A 11 -7.23 1.93 4.18
C GLN A 11 -7.64 0.83 3.17
N GLY A 12 -8.13 1.22 2.00
CA GLY A 12 -8.47 0.29 0.92
C GLY A 12 -7.27 -0.54 0.46
N TYR A 13 -6.08 0.08 0.33
CA TYR A 13 -4.85 -0.62 0.01
C TYR A 13 -4.43 -1.59 1.11
N VAL A 14 -4.50 -1.18 2.38
CA VAL A 14 -4.17 -2.08 3.51
C VAL A 14 -5.08 -3.31 3.50
N ASN A 15 -6.39 -3.11 3.36
CA ASN A 15 -7.36 -4.20 3.33
C ASN A 15 -7.15 -5.12 2.12
N GLY A 16 -6.93 -4.55 0.94
CA GLY A 16 -6.73 -5.30 -0.29
C GLY A 16 -5.42 -6.10 -0.30
N TRP A 17 -4.37 -5.61 0.35
CA TRP A 17 -3.13 -6.36 0.52
C TRP A 17 -3.34 -7.54 1.47
N ASN A 18 -3.92 -7.31 2.66
CA ASN A 18 -4.16 -8.38 3.63
C ASN A 18 -5.01 -9.51 3.07
N ALA A 19 -6.10 -9.18 2.35
CA ALA A 19 -6.96 -10.20 1.73
C ALA A 19 -6.23 -11.01 0.64
N ALA A 20 -5.31 -10.39 -0.10
CA ALA A 20 -4.53 -11.08 -1.11
C ALA A 20 -3.51 -12.04 -0.50
N GLU A 21 -2.88 -11.67 0.62
CA GLU A 21 -1.99 -12.55 1.38
C GLU A 21 -2.73 -13.74 1.98
N GLU A 22 -3.95 -13.53 2.49
CA GLU A 22 -4.82 -14.59 3.00
C GLU A 22 -5.16 -15.59 1.89
N THR A 23 -5.60 -15.12 0.71
CA THR A 23 -5.85 -15.98 -0.46
C THR A 23 -4.60 -16.80 -0.84
N LEU A 24 -3.42 -16.17 -0.83
CA LEU A 24 -2.18 -16.86 -1.16
C LEU A 24 -1.79 -17.90 -0.11
N ALA A 25 -2.10 -17.66 1.17
CA ALA A 25 -1.88 -18.63 2.25
C ALA A 25 -2.82 -19.83 2.10
N GLU A 26 -4.12 -19.60 1.92
CA GLU A 26 -5.12 -20.64 1.70
C GLU A 26 -4.76 -21.51 0.49
N ASN A 27 -4.36 -20.90 -0.62
CA ASN A 27 -3.93 -21.62 -1.82
C ASN A 27 -2.72 -22.53 -1.58
N ARG A 28 -1.74 -22.07 -0.76
CA ARG A 28 -0.58 -22.89 -0.39
C ARG A 28 -0.98 -24.08 0.47
N ASP A 29 -1.87 -23.86 1.44
CA ASP A 29 -2.33 -24.90 2.36
C ASP A 29 -3.19 -25.95 1.65
N ALA A 30 -4.03 -25.53 0.70
CA ALA A 30 -4.89 -26.40 -0.10
C ALA A 30 -4.15 -27.09 -1.27
N GLY A 31 -3.00 -26.55 -1.70
CA GLY A 31 -2.33 -26.99 -2.92
C GLY A 31 -3.06 -26.59 -4.21
N GLU A 32 -3.95 -25.59 -4.14
CA GLU A 32 -4.77 -25.10 -5.25
C GLU A 32 -4.31 -23.71 -5.69
N PHE A 33 -3.69 -23.60 -6.87
CA PHE A 33 -3.02 -22.36 -7.29
C PHE A 33 -3.78 -21.55 -8.36
N GLY A 34 -5.02 -21.93 -8.69
CA GLY A 34 -5.78 -21.33 -9.79
C GLY A 34 -6.01 -19.82 -9.65
N SER A 35 -6.21 -19.33 -8.42
CA SER A 35 -6.43 -17.90 -8.12
C SER A 35 -5.15 -17.14 -7.77
N SER A 36 -4.00 -17.82 -7.63
CA SER A 36 -2.75 -17.22 -7.13
C SER A 36 -2.25 -16.07 -8.01
N ALA A 37 -2.41 -16.15 -9.34
CA ALA A 37 -1.97 -15.08 -10.24
C ALA A 37 -2.73 -13.77 -9.99
N GLY A 38 -4.03 -13.86 -9.69
CA GLY A 38 -4.86 -12.70 -9.35
C GLY A 38 -4.48 -12.13 -7.97
N ALA A 39 -4.29 -13.00 -6.99
CA ALA A 39 -3.87 -12.60 -5.65
C ALA A 39 -2.48 -11.93 -5.66
N LEU A 40 -1.51 -12.45 -6.43
CA LEU A 40 -0.20 -11.80 -6.61
C LEU A 40 -0.30 -10.41 -7.25
N ARG A 41 -1.20 -10.21 -8.23
CA ARG A 41 -1.46 -8.86 -8.76
C ARG A 41 -2.02 -7.93 -7.68
N ASN A 42 -2.90 -8.43 -6.82
CA ASN A 42 -3.47 -7.65 -5.74
C ASN A 42 -2.43 -7.32 -4.68
N VAL A 43 -1.52 -8.23 -4.33
CA VAL A 43 -0.36 -7.92 -3.46
C VAL A 43 0.46 -6.78 -4.07
N THR A 44 0.83 -6.88 -5.36
CA THR A 44 1.63 -5.83 -6.00
C THR A 44 0.92 -4.48 -6.02
N HIS A 45 -0.35 -4.44 -6.44
CA HIS A 45 -1.10 -3.19 -6.53
C HIS A 45 -1.35 -2.56 -5.15
N ASN A 46 -1.89 -3.34 -4.23
CA ASN A 46 -2.28 -2.84 -2.92
C ASN A 46 -1.08 -2.60 -2.00
N GLY A 47 -0.08 -3.48 -2.03
CA GLY A 47 1.18 -3.28 -1.31
C GLY A 47 1.92 -2.03 -1.78
N SER A 48 2.05 -1.82 -3.10
CA SER A 48 2.63 -0.58 -3.63
C SER A 48 1.80 0.65 -3.24
N GLY A 49 0.47 0.54 -3.31
CA GLY A 49 -0.45 1.59 -2.87
C GLY A 49 -0.22 1.99 -1.42
N HIS A 50 -0.14 1.02 -0.51
CA HIS A 50 0.13 1.24 0.91
C HIS A 50 1.49 1.92 1.13
N ILE A 51 2.58 1.37 0.59
CA ILE A 51 3.94 1.90 0.79
C ILE A 51 4.07 3.33 0.27
N LEU A 52 3.53 3.61 -0.92
CA LEU A 52 3.59 4.96 -1.49
C LEU A 52 2.77 5.98 -0.67
N HIS A 53 1.65 5.56 -0.09
CA HIS A 53 0.85 6.44 0.76
C HIS A 53 1.52 6.67 2.12
N ASP A 54 2.13 5.63 2.71
CA ASP A 54 2.90 5.76 3.94
C ASP A 54 4.04 6.79 3.79
N LEU A 55 4.80 6.69 2.69
CA LEU A 55 5.83 7.68 2.35
C LEU A 55 5.24 9.08 2.08
N PHE A 56 4.11 9.16 1.36
CA PHE A 56 3.45 10.43 1.09
C PHE A 56 3.08 11.16 2.38
N TRP A 57 2.51 10.47 3.37
CA TRP A 57 2.16 11.08 4.65
C TRP A 57 3.39 11.50 5.46
N GLN A 58 4.46 10.69 5.46
CA GLN A 58 5.71 11.03 6.14
C GLN A 58 6.45 12.23 5.52
N ASN A 59 6.28 12.46 4.22
CA ASN A 59 6.91 13.57 3.52
C ASN A 59 6.16 14.91 3.67
N MET A 60 4.98 14.91 4.29
CA MET A 60 4.20 16.13 4.47
C MET A 60 4.34 16.71 5.87
N SER A 61 4.38 18.03 5.95
CA SER A 61 4.34 18.78 7.21
C SER A 61 3.53 20.06 7.01
N PRO A 62 2.71 20.49 7.97
CA PRO A 62 2.06 21.80 7.93
C PRO A 62 3.08 22.95 7.97
N GLU A 63 4.30 22.68 8.45
CA GLU A 63 5.42 23.61 8.55
C GLU A 63 6.54 23.27 7.53
N GLY A 64 6.26 22.36 6.59
CA GLY A 64 7.19 22.04 5.50
C GLY A 64 7.20 23.13 4.41
N GLY A 65 8.13 23.00 3.46
CA GLY A 65 8.30 23.98 2.38
C GLY A 65 9.76 24.35 2.17
N ASP A 66 9.99 25.52 1.58
CA ASP A 66 11.31 26.03 1.17
C ASP A 66 12.05 25.06 0.22
N GLU A 67 13.37 25.22 0.12
CA GLU A 67 14.25 24.41 -0.73
C GLU A 67 15.02 23.40 0.13
N PRO A 68 15.35 22.20 -0.40
CA PRO A 68 16.22 21.26 0.28
C PRO A 68 17.60 21.90 0.56
N SER A 69 18.26 21.46 1.63
CA SER A 69 19.58 21.96 2.02
C SER A 69 20.55 20.81 2.30
N GLY A 70 21.84 21.13 2.44
CA GLY A 70 22.88 20.12 2.71
C GLY A 70 23.13 19.23 1.49
N ALA A 71 23.22 17.92 1.71
CA ALA A 71 23.51 16.94 0.64
C ALA A 71 22.35 16.73 -0.35
N LEU A 72 21.18 17.28 -0.06
CA LEU A 72 19.97 17.17 -0.89
C LEU A 72 19.71 18.43 -1.74
N ALA A 73 20.53 19.48 -1.59
CA ALA A 73 20.48 20.69 -2.41
C ALA A 73 21.06 20.47 -3.81
#